data_AF-A0A8J6K3R4-F1
#
_entry.id   AF-A0A8J6K3R4-F1
#
_cell.length_a   1.000
_cell.length_b   1.000
_cell.length_c   1.000
_cell.angle_alpha   90.00
_cell.angle_beta   90.00
_cell.angle_gamma   90.00
#
_symmetry.space_group_name_H-M   'P 1'
#
loop_
_entity.id
_entity.type
_entity.pdbx_description
1 polymer ?
#
loop_
_entity_poly.entity_id
_entity_poly.type
_entity_poly.pdbx_seq_one_letter_code
_entity_poly.pdbx_strand_id
1 'polypeptide(L)'
;MAKFAALEETLREQEEEHRNTMYKLEKKAVLDKDRLKKEMVQKVNTVAGEFRKVSKTQMAETTKRAIRENVAISSQLAKMSEKSLELIQENDELKERESKLRKQLEMLEENEKEFVKNNLSNQKVIRMLTEKCHQQQEMLDLAVQKVQDLNHLHKDHQTLEEEAHALRQRTTSLEEEGKRLMEGMSTANRQLEEEAKKRQSVEKVLSQAAFALKDTLVEKSNDEEDEEQVEFLARWKEMLHSLLTLLTSAASLGLGPDLNEFQSTDTHYVEHQVPPKGSRQTVSATLKGPGVIPHYRIGDLGLVPRQDVSNAVASKIKMLSRTTKLGPIQANPALAKDLLTPSQDGKVRKQKALPEISPTSTSNGLVMAK
;
A
#
# COMPACT_ATOMS: atom_id res chain seq x y z
N MET A 1 171.36 74.91 -26.72
CA MET A 1 171.36 73.53 -26.21
C MET A 1 170.50 73.36 -24.95
N ALA A 2 170.65 74.18 -23.90
CA ALA A 2 169.91 73.99 -22.63
C ALA A 2 168.37 74.13 -22.69
N LYS A 3 167.83 75.06 -23.52
CA LYS A 3 166.36 75.23 -23.67
C LYS A 3 165.67 74.06 -24.38
N PHE A 4 166.38 73.39 -25.30
CA PHE A 4 165.86 72.20 -25.99
C PHE A 4 165.83 71.00 -25.06
N ALA A 5 166.88 70.80 -24.26
CA ALA A 5 166.92 69.72 -23.26
C ALA A 5 165.83 69.86 -22.17
N ALA A 6 165.54 71.08 -21.71
CA ALA A 6 164.45 71.32 -20.76
C ALA A 6 163.05 71.11 -21.39
N LEU A 7 162.88 71.49 -22.67
CA LEU A 7 161.63 71.20 -23.39
C LEU A 7 161.46 69.70 -23.67
N GLU A 8 162.56 69.00 -23.94
CA GLU A 8 162.58 67.56 -24.18
C GLU A 8 162.27 66.78 -22.91
N GLU A 9 162.76 67.23 -21.75
CA GLU A 9 162.42 66.65 -20.44
C GLU A 9 160.96 66.90 -20.06
N THR A 10 160.42 68.11 -20.27
CA THR A 10 158.99 68.37 -19.99
C THR A 10 158.07 67.64 -20.98
N LEU A 11 158.50 67.45 -22.23
CA LEU A 11 157.78 66.61 -23.20
C LEU A 11 157.80 65.15 -22.76
N ARG A 12 158.95 64.65 -22.26
CA ARG A 12 159.10 63.29 -21.72
C ARG A 12 158.21 63.07 -20.49
N GLU A 13 158.17 64.03 -19.57
CA GLU A 13 157.26 64.01 -18.41
C GLU A 13 155.79 64.04 -18.84
N GLN A 14 155.41 64.88 -19.81
CA GLN A 14 154.04 64.92 -20.34
C GLN A 14 153.65 63.63 -21.06
N GLU A 15 154.56 63.02 -21.82
CA GLU A 15 154.35 61.71 -22.45
C GLU A 15 154.19 60.60 -21.41
N GLU A 16 154.97 60.64 -20.33
CA GLU A 16 154.87 59.68 -19.23
C GLU A 16 153.57 59.87 -18.43
N GLU A 17 153.15 61.10 -18.17
CA GLU A 17 151.85 61.43 -17.58
C GLU A 17 150.69 61.00 -18.48
N HIS A 18 150.75 61.27 -19.79
CA HIS A 18 149.75 60.82 -20.75
C HIS A 18 149.70 59.30 -20.86
N ARG A 19 150.85 58.61 -20.84
CA ARG A 19 150.92 57.15 -20.83
C ARG A 19 150.31 56.58 -19.54
N ASN A 20 150.54 57.23 -18.40
CA ASN A 20 149.98 56.86 -17.11
C ASN A 20 148.46 57.14 -17.02
N THR A 21 147.97 58.26 -17.57
CA THR A 21 146.53 58.57 -17.60
C THR A 21 145.80 57.61 -18.55
N MET A 22 146.37 57.32 -19.73
CA MET A 22 145.87 56.31 -20.65
C MET A 22 145.78 54.94 -19.99
N TYR A 23 146.84 54.48 -19.34
CA TYR A 23 146.83 53.21 -18.62
C TYR A 23 145.77 53.16 -17.51
N LYS A 24 145.62 54.24 -16.72
CA LYS A 24 144.59 54.34 -15.67
C LYS A 24 143.18 54.32 -16.26
N LEU A 25 142.94 55.02 -17.38
CA LEU A 25 141.67 55.04 -18.09
C LEU A 25 141.32 53.68 -18.67
N GLU A 26 142.26 53.02 -19.35
CA GLU A 26 142.09 51.67 -19.88
C GLU A 26 141.80 50.66 -18.77
N LYS A 27 142.57 50.71 -17.67
CA LYS A 27 142.33 49.87 -16.49
C LYS A 27 140.93 50.10 -15.91
N LYS A 28 140.49 51.37 -15.79
CA LYS A 28 139.15 51.69 -15.30
C LYS A 28 138.06 51.19 -16.25
N ALA A 29 138.22 51.38 -17.56
CA ALA A 29 137.27 50.90 -18.57
C ALA A 29 137.14 49.37 -18.58
N VAL A 30 138.24 48.64 -18.42
CA VAL A 30 138.23 47.17 -18.29
C VAL A 30 137.51 46.74 -17.01
N LEU A 31 137.80 47.38 -15.87
CA LEU A 31 137.13 47.08 -14.60
C LEU A 31 135.63 47.40 -14.63
N ASP A 32 135.23 48.54 -15.20
CA ASP A 32 133.84 48.94 -15.33
C ASP A 32 133.07 48.01 -16.27
N LYS A 33 133.70 47.56 -17.38
CA LYS A 33 133.12 46.54 -18.28
C LYS A 33 132.90 45.22 -17.55
N ASP A 34 133.85 44.76 -16.74
CA ASP A 34 133.70 43.50 -16.00
C ASP A 34 132.72 43.62 -14.83
N ARG A 35 132.66 44.77 -14.16
CA ARG A 35 131.61 45.09 -13.17
C ARG A 35 130.23 45.06 -13.82
N LEU A 36 130.05 45.71 -14.96
CA LEU A 36 128.78 45.73 -15.68
C LEU A 36 128.36 44.32 -16.13
N LYS A 37 129.29 43.50 -16.62
CA LYS A 37 129.01 42.10 -16.93
C LYS A 37 128.55 41.32 -15.69
N LYS A 38 129.23 41.49 -14.55
CA LYS A 38 128.84 40.85 -13.28
C LYS A 38 127.45 41.28 -12.84
N GLU A 39 127.16 42.58 -12.87
CA GLU A 39 125.83 43.11 -12.55
C GLU A 39 124.76 42.60 -13.52
N MET A 40 125.05 42.49 -14.82
CA MET A 40 124.14 41.94 -15.82
C MET A 40 123.84 40.46 -15.56
N VAL A 41 124.88 39.64 -15.36
CA VAL A 41 124.72 38.21 -15.02
C VAL A 41 123.94 38.06 -13.71
N GLN A 42 124.21 38.89 -12.71
CA GLN A 42 123.48 38.88 -11.45
C GLN A 42 122.00 39.22 -11.65
N LYS A 43 121.67 40.28 -12.41
CA LYS A 43 120.27 40.64 -12.72
C LYS A 43 119.55 39.54 -13.48
N VAL A 44 120.20 38.92 -14.48
CA VAL A 44 119.64 37.78 -15.23
C VAL A 44 119.39 36.60 -14.30
N ASN A 45 120.32 36.29 -13.40
CA ASN A 45 120.13 35.23 -12.41
C ASN A 45 118.99 35.54 -11.42
N THR A 46 118.83 36.80 -11.00
CA THR A 46 117.72 37.23 -10.15
C THR A 46 116.39 37.07 -10.88
N VAL A 47 116.26 37.58 -12.11
CA VAL A 47 115.04 37.45 -12.93
C VAL A 47 114.72 35.99 -13.22
N ALA A 48 115.73 35.17 -13.54
CA ALA A 48 115.53 33.73 -13.75
C ALA A 48 115.09 33.03 -12.45
N GLY A 49 115.63 33.44 -11.31
CA GLY A 49 115.21 32.97 -9.99
C GLY A 49 113.76 33.31 -9.68
N GLU A 50 113.35 34.56 -9.93
CA GLU A 50 111.97 35.02 -9.77
C GLU A 50 111.02 34.33 -10.73
N PHE A 51 111.39 34.19 -12.01
CA PHE A 51 110.57 33.49 -13.01
C PHE A 51 110.33 32.03 -12.61
N ARG A 52 111.38 31.32 -12.15
CA ARG A 52 111.23 29.94 -11.66
C ARG A 52 110.33 29.87 -10.42
N LYS A 53 110.43 30.83 -9.50
CA LYS A 53 109.57 30.90 -8.31
C LYS A 53 108.11 31.15 -8.71
N VAL A 54 107.85 32.19 -9.49
CA VAL A 54 106.50 32.55 -9.97
C VAL A 54 105.89 31.39 -10.77
N SER A 55 106.63 30.80 -11.70
CA SER A 55 106.17 29.67 -12.50
C SER A 55 105.81 28.46 -11.61
N LYS A 56 106.66 28.07 -10.65
CA LYS A 56 106.35 26.98 -9.71
C LYS A 56 105.13 27.29 -8.84
N THR A 57 105.03 28.51 -8.31
CA THR A 57 103.90 28.93 -7.49
C THR A 57 102.60 28.93 -8.28
N GLN A 58 102.60 29.49 -9.49
CA GLN A 58 101.43 29.54 -10.36
C GLN A 58 100.99 28.14 -10.79
N MET A 59 101.92 27.27 -11.19
CA MET A 59 101.59 25.87 -11.52
C MET A 59 100.97 25.13 -10.33
N ALA A 60 101.54 25.31 -9.12
CA ALA A 60 101.00 24.72 -7.90
C ALA A 60 99.61 25.27 -7.56
N GLU A 61 99.39 26.58 -7.73
CA GLU A 61 98.10 27.23 -7.50
C GLU A 61 97.04 26.75 -8.50
N THR A 62 97.35 26.71 -9.80
CA THR A 62 96.44 26.21 -10.83
C THR A 62 96.08 24.75 -10.58
N THR A 63 97.06 23.91 -10.23
CA THR A 63 96.81 22.49 -9.92
C THR A 63 95.92 22.36 -8.68
N LYS A 64 96.21 23.10 -7.62
CA LYS A 64 95.41 23.12 -6.38
C LYS A 64 93.98 23.59 -6.64
N ARG A 65 93.81 24.60 -7.48
CA ARG A 65 92.50 25.11 -7.90
C ARG A 65 91.72 24.06 -8.68
N ALA A 66 92.34 23.43 -9.68
CA ALA A 66 91.73 22.38 -10.47
C ALA A 66 91.30 21.17 -9.61
N ILE A 67 92.12 20.77 -8.63
CA ILE A 67 91.74 19.70 -7.68
C ILE A 67 90.52 20.11 -6.86
N ARG A 68 90.48 21.33 -6.32
CA ARG A 68 89.33 21.81 -5.53
C ARG A 68 88.06 21.88 -6.36
N GLU A 69 88.15 22.39 -7.59
CA GLU A 69 87.03 22.47 -8.52
C GLU A 69 86.54 21.07 -8.90
N ASN A 70 87.43 20.13 -9.22
CA ASN A 70 87.07 18.73 -9.50
C ASN A 70 86.39 18.05 -8.30
N VAL A 71 86.89 18.27 -7.08
CA VAL A 71 86.27 17.72 -5.86
C VAL A 71 84.88 18.34 -5.64
N ALA A 72 84.74 19.65 -5.84
CA ALA A 72 83.45 20.33 -5.71
C ALA A 72 82.42 19.84 -6.74
N ILE A 73 82.82 19.71 -8.00
CA ILE A 73 81.97 19.18 -9.09
C ILE A 73 81.60 17.72 -8.79
N SER A 74 82.54 16.89 -8.36
CA SER A 74 82.28 15.49 -8.01
C SER A 74 81.28 15.37 -6.86
N SER A 75 81.39 16.23 -5.84
CA SER A 75 80.41 16.28 -4.74
C SER A 75 79.03 16.72 -5.21
N GLN A 76 78.94 17.70 -6.10
CA GLN A 76 77.66 18.15 -6.67
C GLN A 76 77.02 17.07 -7.56
N LEU A 77 77.80 16.38 -8.38
CA LEU A 77 77.34 15.25 -9.19
C LEU A 77 76.81 14.11 -8.31
N ALA A 78 77.50 13.79 -7.21
CA ALA A 78 77.04 12.78 -6.26
C ALA A 78 75.67 13.15 -5.67
N LYS A 79 75.50 14.40 -5.21
CA LYS A 79 74.21 14.91 -4.68
C LYS A 79 73.10 14.89 -5.72
N MET A 80 73.40 15.29 -6.95
CA MET A 80 72.43 15.26 -8.06
C MET A 80 72.04 13.83 -8.41
N SER A 81 72.99 12.90 -8.40
CA SER A 81 72.74 11.47 -8.62
C SER A 81 71.85 10.87 -7.53
N GLU A 82 72.14 11.19 -6.26
CA GLU A 82 71.32 10.77 -5.12
C GLU A 82 69.88 11.29 -5.27
N LYS A 83 69.72 12.59 -5.56
CA LYS A 83 68.40 13.18 -5.79
C LYS A 83 67.66 12.55 -6.98
N SER A 84 68.38 12.26 -8.06
CA SER A 84 67.79 11.57 -9.22
C SER A 84 67.31 10.17 -8.85
N LEU A 85 68.03 9.46 -8.00
CA LEU A 85 67.66 8.12 -7.56
C LEU A 85 66.44 8.15 -6.63
N GLU A 86 66.37 9.11 -5.70
CA GLU A 86 65.18 9.35 -4.88
C GLU A 86 63.93 9.63 -5.73
N LEU A 87 64.05 10.50 -6.75
CA LEU A 87 62.93 10.83 -7.63
C LEU A 87 62.45 9.63 -8.45
N ILE A 88 63.37 8.75 -8.87
CA ILE A 88 63.01 7.51 -9.56
C ILE A 88 62.22 6.60 -8.62
N GLN A 89 62.68 6.42 -7.38
CA GLN A 89 61.97 5.62 -6.38
C GLN A 89 60.58 6.17 -6.08
N GLU A 90 60.46 7.48 -5.85
CA GLU A 90 59.17 8.14 -5.61
C GLU A 90 58.22 7.95 -6.81
N ASN A 91 58.75 8.05 -8.04
CA ASN A 91 57.96 7.85 -9.25
C ASN A 91 57.44 6.41 -9.38
N ASP A 92 58.26 5.43 -9.05
CA ASP A 92 57.89 4.02 -9.08
C ASP A 92 56.83 3.70 -8.01
N GLU A 93 56.97 4.24 -6.80
CA GLU A 93 55.95 4.12 -5.75
C GLU A 93 54.62 4.80 -6.15
N LEU A 94 54.69 5.97 -6.79
CA LEU A 94 53.52 6.68 -7.31
C LEU A 94 52.80 5.85 -8.38
N LYS A 95 53.54 5.25 -9.32
CA LYS A 95 52.99 4.35 -10.34
C LYS A 95 52.36 3.10 -9.73
N GLU A 96 52.98 2.52 -8.71
CA GLU A 96 52.41 1.36 -8.02
C GLU A 96 51.10 1.73 -7.31
N ARG A 97 51.07 2.86 -6.60
CA ARG A 97 49.85 3.39 -5.97
C ARG A 97 48.76 3.69 -6.99
N GLU A 98 49.11 4.32 -8.11
CA GLU A 98 48.19 4.58 -9.20
C GLU A 98 47.61 3.27 -9.77
N SER A 99 48.45 2.26 -10.01
CA SER A 99 48.01 0.95 -10.50
C SER A 99 47.04 0.28 -9.53
N LYS A 100 47.33 0.34 -8.21
CA LYS A 100 46.44 -0.19 -7.17
C LYS A 100 45.09 0.54 -7.15
N LEU A 101 45.09 1.87 -7.21
CA LEU A 101 43.88 2.68 -7.23
C LEU A 101 43.05 2.43 -8.49
N ARG A 102 43.69 2.30 -9.66
CA ARG A 102 43.01 1.96 -10.92
C ARG A 102 42.29 0.61 -10.82
N LYS A 103 42.95 -0.43 -10.27
CA LYS A 103 42.31 -1.73 -10.04
C LYS A 103 41.14 -1.65 -9.05
N GLN A 104 41.27 -0.86 -7.99
CA GLN A 104 40.17 -0.64 -7.05
C GLN A 104 38.98 0.06 -7.71
N LEU A 105 39.22 1.08 -8.55
CA LEU A 105 38.17 1.74 -9.31
C LEU A 105 37.47 0.76 -10.25
N GLU A 106 38.23 -0.06 -11.00
CA GLU A 106 37.66 -1.07 -11.91
C GLU A 106 36.75 -2.05 -11.16
N MET A 107 37.20 -2.60 -10.02
CA MET A 107 36.37 -3.48 -9.19
C MET A 107 35.12 -2.79 -8.64
N LEU A 108 35.22 -1.52 -8.26
CA LEU A 108 34.08 -0.75 -7.76
C LEU A 108 33.07 -0.46 -8.88
N GLU A 109 33.52 -0.13 -10.08
CA GLU A 109 32.66 0.07 -11.25
C GLU A 109 31.94 -1.21 -11.66
N GLU A 110 32.62 -2.37 -11.61
CA GLU A 110 32.00 -3.66 -11.87
C GLU A 110 30.92 -4.01 -10.83
N ASN A 111 31.22 -3.79 -9.55
CA ASN A 111 30.28 -4.01 -8.46
C ASN A 111 29.07 -3.06 -8.56
N GLU A 112 29.28 -1.80 -8.93
CA GLU A 112 28.18 -0.86 -9.18
C GLU A 112 27.28 -1.34 -10.32
N LYS A 113 27.86 -1.80 -11.44
CA LYS A 113 27.09 -2.36 -12.57
C LYS A 113 26.28 -3.57 -12.14
N GLU A 114 26.86 -4.47 -11.34
CA GLU A 114 26.16 -5.63 -10.80
C GLU A 114 25.04 -5.21 -9.84
N PHE A 115 25.30 -4.25 -8.95
CA PHE A 115 24.31 -3.72 -8.01
C PHE A 115 23.12 -3.09 -8.75
N VAL A 116 23.36 -2.29 -9.79
CA VAL A 116 22.32 -1.70 -10.63
C VAL A 116 21.49 -2.78 -11.33
N LYS A 117 22.14 -3.81 -11.90
CA LYS A 117 21.45 -4.94 -12.54
C LYS A 117 20.56 -5.69 -11.54
N ASN A 118 21.09 -6.00 -10.35
CA ASN A 118 20.35 -6.67 -9.28
C ASN A 118 19.20 -5.81 -8.78
N ASN A 119 19.41 -4.51 -8.61
CA ASN A 119 18.36 -3.57 -8.23
C ASN A 119 17.25 -3.51 -9.27
N LEU A 120 17.59 -3.43 -10.57
CA LEU A 120 16.61 -3.42 -11.64
C LEU A 120 15.79 -4.72 -11.70
N SER A 121 16.44 -5.87 -11.49
CA SER A 121 15.77 -7.17 -11.39
C SER A 121 14.80 -7.20 -10.21
N ASN A 122 15.25 -6.79 -9.02
CA ASN A 122 14.42 -6.71 -7.83
C ASN A 122 13.24 -5.75 -8.02
N GLN A 123 13.46 -4.60 -8.65
CA GLN A 123 12.41 -3.65 -8.96
C GLN A 123 11.37 -4.26 -9.93
N LYS A 124 11.80 -5.07 -10.90
CA LYS A 124 10.89 -5.81 -11.79
C LYS A 124 10.06 -6.83 -11.01
N VAL A 125 10.67 -7.59 -10.11
CA VAL A 125 9.96 -8.54 -9.24
C VAL A 125 8.94 -7.81 -8.37
N ILE A 126 9.32 -6.69 -7.75
CA ILE A 126 8.40 -5.87 -6.95
C ILE A 126 7.22 -5.41 -7.81
N ARG A 127 7.44 -4.88 -9.02
CA ARG A 127 6.36 -4.49 -9.93
C ARG A 127 5.42 -5.66 -10.24
N MET A 128 5.97 -6.83 -10.58
CA MET A 128 5.18 -8.03 -10.88
C MET A 128 4.34 -8.48 -9.68
N LEU A 129 4.93 -8.46 -8.48
CA LEU A 129 4.23 -8.82 -7.24
C LEU A 129 3.14 -7.80 -6.90
N THR A 130 3.40 -6.50 -7.07
CA THR A 130 2.41 -5.44 -6.88
C THR A 130 1.23 -5.61 -7.82
N GLU A 131 1.49 -5.89 -9.10
CA GLU A 131 0.43 -6.14 -10.08
C GLU A 131 -0.36 -7.41 -9.76
N LYS A 132 0.30 -8.48 -9.31
CA LYS A 132 -0.37 -9.70 -8.82
C LYS A 132 -1.24 -9.44 -7.60
N CYS A 133 -0.78 -8.63 -6.65
CA CYS A 133 -1.59 -8.23 -5.49
C CYS A 133 -2.82 -7.44 -5.94
N HIS A 134 -2.68 -6.55 -6.93
CA HIS A 134 -3.82 -5.78 -7.46
C HIS A 134 -4.85 -6.71 -8.11
N GLN A 135 -4.41 -7.63 -8.97
CA GLN A 135 -5.27 -8.65 -9.57
C GLN A 135 -5.99 -9.50 -8.52
N GLN A 136 -5.29 -9.90 -7.46
CA GLN A 136 -5.89 -10.65 -6.35
C GLN A 136 -6.92 -9.83 -5.57
N GLN A 137 -6.66 -8.54 -5.37
CA GLN A 137 -7.60 -7.63 -4.72
C GLN A 137 -8.88 -7.49 -5.55
N GLU A 138 -8.77 -7.27 -6.87
CA GLU A 138 -9.93 -7.20 -7.77
C GLU A 138 -10.76 -8.50 -7.74
N MET A 139 -10.09 -9.65 -7.74
CA MET A 139 -10.74 -10.95 -7.63
C MET A 139 -11.45 -11.14 -6.28
N LEU A 140 -10.85 -10.66 -5.19
CA LEU A 140 -11.46 -10.69 -3.86
C LEU A 140 -12.69 -9.78 -3.80
N ASP A 141 -12.60 -8.57 -4.34
CA ASP A 141 -13.71 -7.62 -4.38
C ASP A 141 -14.89 -8.19 -5.18
N LEU A 142 -14.62 -8.84 -6.32
CA LEU A 142 -15.64 -9.55 -7.10
C LEU A 142 -16.25 -10.72 -6.31
N ALA A 143 -15.44 -11.49 -5.60
CA ALA A 143 -15.93 -12.60 -4.78
C ALA A 143 -16.82 -12.09 -3.63
N VAL A 144 -16.43 -11.00 -2.98
CA VAL A 144 -17.23 -10.34 -1.94
C VAL A 144 -18.57 -9.87 -2.52
N GLN A 145 -18.57 -9.24 -3.70
CA GLN A 145 -19.81 -8.83 -4.36
C GLN A 145 -20.72 -10.04 -4.64
N LYS A 146 -20.17 -11.13 -5.19
CA LYS A 146 -20.94 -12.36 -5.43
C LYS A 146 -21.53 -12.95 -4.16
N VAL A 147 -20.80 -12.94 -3.05
CA VAL A 147 -21.32 -13.40 -1.75
C VAL A 147 -22.47 -12.50 -1.27
N GLN A 148 -22.37 -11.19 -1.48
CA GLN A 148 -23.47 -10.26 -1.17
C GLN A 148 -24.71 -10.55 -2.01
N ASP A 149 -24.55 -10.76 -3.31
CA ASP A 149 -25.65 -11.08 -4.23
C ASP A 149 -26.32 -12.41 -3.87
N LEU A 150 -25.53 -13.45 -3.54
CA LEU A 150 -26.05 -14.73 -3.07
C LEU A 150 -26.82 -14.60 -1.75
N ASN A 151 -26.31 -13.79 -0.81
CA ASN A 151 -27.01 -13.52 0.44
C ASN A 151 -28.33 -12.77 0.22
N HIS A 152 -28.39 -11.86 -0.75
CA HIS A 152 -29.64 -11.20 -1.14
C HIS A 152 -30.63 -12.22 -1.70
N LEU A 153 -30.19 -13.03 -2.66
CA LEU A 153 -31.03 -14.05 -3.29
C LEU A 153 -31.53 -15.10 -2.27
N HIS A 154 -30.70 -15.46 -1.30
CA HIS A 154 -31.10 -16.35 -0.21
C HIS A 154 -32.20 -15.76 0.66
N LYS A 155 -32.12 -14.46 1.00
CA LYS A 155 -33.19 -13.77 1.73
C LYS A 155 -34.47 -13.73 0.93
N ASP A 156 -34.40 -13.41 -0.36
CA ASP A 156 -35.57 -13.40 -1.24
C ASP A 156 -36.21 -14.79 -1.30
N HIS A 157 -35.39 -15.83 -1.44
CA HIS A 157 -35.87 -17.21 -1.44
C HIS A 157 -36.57 -17.56 -0.13
N GLN A 158 -35.98 -17.20 1.03
CA GLN A 158 -36.59 -17.41 2.33
C GLN A 158 -37.95 -16.70 2.44
N THR A 159 -38.05 -15.44 2.01
CA THR A 159 -39.33 -14.71 2.01
C THR A 159 -40.38 -15.37 1.12
N LEU A 160 -39.96 -15.87 -0.06
CA LEU A 160 -40.86 -16.56 -0.98
C LEU A 160 -41.32 -17.92 -0.43
N GLU A 161 -40.46 -18.64 0.29
CA GLU A 161 -40.83 -19.87 1.00
C GLU A 161 -41.83 -19.60 2.11
N GLU A 162 -41.65 -18.53 2.90
CA GLU A 162 -42.59 -18.10 3.93
C GLU A 162 -43.96 -17.73 3.32
N GLU A 163 -43.97 -16.98 2.21
CA GLU A 163 -45.19 -16.67 1.47
C GLU A 163 -45.87 -17.92 0.91
N ALA A 164 -45.11 -18.83 0.29
CA ALA A 164 -45.64 -20.08 -0.26
C ALA A 164 -46.24 -20.96 0.85
N HIS A 165 -45.60 -21.02 2.03
CA HIS A 165 -46.13 -21.72 3.19
C HIS A 165 -47.42 -21.08 3.71
N ALA A 166 -47.47 -19.75 3.82
CA ALA A 166 -48.68 -19.02 4.21
C ALA A 166 -49.84 -19.24 3.22
N LEU A 167 -49.56 -19.25 1.91
CA LEU A 167 -50.54 -19.57 0.89
C LEU A 167 -51.03 -21.01 1.01
N ARG A 168 -50.14 -21.99 1.22
CA ARG A 168 -50.52 -23.40 1.44
C ARG A 168 -51.44 -23.55 2.65
N GLN A 169 -51.13 -22.91 3.78
CA GLN A 169 -51.98 -22.92 4.97
C GLN A 169 -53.36 -22.31 4.70
N ARG A 170 -53.42 -21.23 3.90
CA ARG A 170 -54.68 -20.61 3.51
C ARG A 170 -55.50 -21.53 2.61
N THR A 171 -54.87 -22.19 1.65
CA THR A 171 -55.54 -23.20 0.80
C THR A 171 -56.09 -24.34 1.63
N THR A 172 -55.33 -24.90 2.58
CA THR A 172 -55.84 -25.98 3.45
C THR A 172 -57.01 -25.53 4.31
N SER A 173 -56.97 -24.30 4.86
CA SER A 173 -58.10 -23.74 5.63
C SER A 173 -59.35 -23.59 4.77
N LEU A 174 -59.20 -23.08 3.53
CA LEU A 174 -60.31 -22.95 2.59
C LEU A 174 -60.85 -24.32 2.13
N GLU A 175 -59.99 -25.33 1.97
CA GLU A 175 -60.40 -26.71 1.68
C GLU A 175 -61.19 -27.31 2.84
N GLU A 176 -60.78 -27.09 4.09
CA GLU A 176 -61.51 -27.51 5.28
C GLU A 176 -62.86 -26.80 5.41
N GLU A 177 -62.91 -25.48 5.19
CA GLU A 177 -64.16 -24.71 5.14
C GLU A 177 -65.09 -25.22 4.03
N GLY A 178 -64.53 -25.49 2.84
CA GLY A 178 -65.25 -26.09 1.72
C GLY A 178 -65.84 -27.45 2.07
N LYS A 179 -65.07 -28.34 2.72
CA LYS A 179 -65.55 -29.64 3.21
C LYS A 179 -66.68 -29.48 4.22
N ARG A 180 -66.51 -28.60 5.23
CA ARG A 180 -67.57 -28.31 6.23
C ARG A 180 -68.85 -27.80 5.57
N LEU A 181 -68.72 -26.92 4.58
CA LEU A 181 -69.89 -26.40 3.87
C LEU A 181 -70.58 -27.48 3.04
N MET A 182 -69.81 -28.36 2.38
CA MET A 182 -70.36 -29.52 1.66
C MET A 182 -71.06 -30.51 2.60
N GLU A 183 -70.47 -30.81 3.76
CA GLU A 183 -71.09 -31.64 4.80
C GLU A 183 -72.38 -30.99 5.30
N GLY A 184 -72.35 -29.69 5.60
CA GLY A 184 -73.54 -28.90 5.96
C GLY A 184 -74.63 -28.98 4.89
N MET A 185 -74.27 -28.78 3.61
CA MET A 185 -75.20 -28.90 2.48
C MET A 185 -75.76 -30.32 2.35
N SER A 186 -74.94 -31.35 2.55
CA SER A 186 -75.37 -32.76 2.54
C SER A 186 -76.36 -33.05 3.68
N THR A 187 -76.09 -32.58 4.90
CA THR A 187 -77.02 -32.74 6.03
C THR A 187 -78.33 -31.99 5.81
N ALA A 188 -78.29 -30.76 5.28
CA ALA A 188 -79.48 -29.99 4.95
C ALA A 188 -80.29 -30.67 3.82
N ASN A 189 -79.62 -31.19 2.79
CA ASN A 189 -80.28 -31.98 1.74
C ASN A 189 -80.92 -33.25 2.31
N ARG A 190 -80.25 -33.94 3.25
CA ARG A 190 -80.83 -35.11 3.93
C ARG A 190 -82.08 -34.74 4.72
N GLN A 191 -82.03 -33.64 5.47
CA GLN A 191 -83.21 -33.12 6.20
C GLN A 191 -84.33 -32.75 5.23
N LEU A 192 -84.01 -32.09 4.11
CA LEU A 192 -85.01 -31.75 3.09
C LEU A 192 -85.63 -33.01 2.47
N GLU A 193 -84.85 -34.07 2.25
CA GLU A 193 -85.35 -35.35 1.73
C GLU A 193 -86.22 -36.08 2.77
N GLU A 194 -85.85 -36.04 4.05
CA GLU A 194 -86.67 -36.55 5.15
C GLU A 194 -87.98 -35.77 5.28
N GLU A 195 -87.96 -34.44 5.24
CA GLU A 195 -89.15 -33.60 5.21
C GLU A 195 -89.99 -33.84 3.95
N ALA A 196 -89.38 -34.06 2.78
CA ALA A 196 -90.10 -34.42 1.57
C ALA A 196 -90.78 -35.79 1.70
N LYS A 197 -90.12 -36.78 2.32
CA LYS A 197 -90.72 -38.09 2.64
C LYS A 197 -91.87 -37.97 3.64
N LYS A 198 -91.70 -37.16 4.70
CA LYS A 198 -92.78 -36.86 5.66
C LYS A 198 -93.95 -36.19 4.94
N ARG A 199 -93.69 -35.17 4.11
CA ARG A 199 -94.72 -34.48 3.31
C ARG A 199 -95.43 -35.44 2.36
N GLN A 200 -94.71 -36.32 1.68
CA GLN A 200 -95.31 -37.35 0.84
C GLN A 200 -96.15 -38.34 1.64
N SER A 201 -95.73 -38.71 2.85
CA SER A 201 -96.51 -39.55 3.76
C SER A 201 -97.79 -38.85 4.21
N VAL A 202 -97.71 -37.57 4.58
CA VAL A 202 -98.89 -36.75 4.91
C VAL A 202 -99.82 -36.63 3.71
N GLU A 203 -99.30 -36.39 2.52
CA GLU A 203 -100.09 -36.33 1.29
C GLU A 203 -100.78 -37.67 0.98
N LYS A 204 -100.11 -38.80 1.21
CA LYS A 204 -100.72 -40.14 1.13
C LYS A 204 -101.83 -40.32 2.17
N VAL A 205 -101.63 -39.94 3.42
CA VAL A 205 -102.66 -40.05 4.47
C VAL A 205 -103.84 -39.12 4.17
N LEU A 206 -103.58 -37.88 3.74
CA LEU A 206 -104.62 -36.93 3.35
C LEU A 206 -105.37 -37.39 2.10
N SER A 207 -104.69 -37.94 1.09
CA SER A 207 -105.37 -38.50 -0.09
C SER A 207 -106.17 -39.75 0.24
N GLN A 208 -105.69 -40.62 1.14
CA GLN A 208 -106.45 -41.77 1.63
C GLN A 208 -107.66 -41.35 2.48
N ALA A 209 -107.52 -40.34 3.33
CA ALA A 209 -108.64 -39.77 4.09
C ALA A 209 -109.65 -39.07 3.16
N ALA A 210 -109.18 -38.30 2.17
CA ALA A 210 -110.02 -37.68 1.16
C ALA A 210 -110.71 -38.73 0.26
N PHE A 211 -110.03 -39.84 -0.05
CA PHE A 211 -110.63 -40.97 -0.76
C PHE A 211 -111.70 -41.65 0.10
N ALA A 212 -111.44 -41.96 1.37
CA ALA A 212 -112.43 -42.52 2.29
C ALA A 212 -113.66 -41.61 2.47
N LEU A 213 -113.45 -40.28 2.53
CA LEU A 213 -114.53 -39.30 2.52
C LEU A 213 -115.25 -39.25 1.16
N LYS A 214 -114.53 -39.36 0.04
CA LYS A 214 -115.13 -39.36 -1.29
C LYS A 214 -115.94 -40.63 -1.56
N ASP A 215 -115.44 -41.80 -1.19
CA ASP A 215 -116.09 -43.10 -1.37
C ASP A 215 -117.44 -43.13 -0.64
N THR A 216 -117.45 -42.67 0.61
CA THR A 216 -118.66 -42.58 1.45
C THR A 216 -119.65 -41.47 1.03
N LEU A 217 -119.18 -40.39 0.40
CA LEU A 217 -120.06 -39.34 -0.15
C LEU A 217 -120.56 -39.65 -1.56
N VAL A 218 -119.85 -40.47 -2.35
CA VAL A 218 -120.22 -40.84 -3.72
C VAL A 218 -121.16 -42.05 -3.76
N GLU A 219 -121.13 -42.92 -2.74
CA GLU A 219 -122.12 -44.01 -2.60
C GLU A 219 -123.48 -43.53 -2.06
N LYS A 220 -123.59 -42.23 -1.70
CA LYS A 220 -124.85 -41.54 -1.35
C LYS A 220 -125.66 -41.10 -2.59
N SER A 221 -125.15 -41.33 -3.79
CA SER A 221 -125.73 -40.86 -5.06
C SER A 221 -126.21 -41.95 -6.01
N ASN A 222 -126.57 -43.12 -5.50
CA ASN A 222 -127.45 -44.04 -6.22
C ASN A 222 -128.67 -44.35 -5.34
N ASP A 223 -129.74 -43.64 -5.69
CA ASP A 223 -131.13 -44.07 -5.77
C ASP A 223 -131.68 -45.04 -4.72
N GLU A 224 -132.63 -44.46 -3.99
CA GLU A 224 -133.96 -45.03 -3.72
C GLU A 224 -134.09 -46.11 -2.64
N GLU A 225 -134.70 -45.61 -1.54
CA GLU A 225 -135.83 -46.22 -0.84
C GLU A 225 -135.55 -47.40 0.10
N ASP A 226 -135.62 -47.03 1.38
CA ASP A 226 -136.33 -47.74 2.45
C ASP A 226 -135.92 -49.20 2.75
N GLU A 227 -134.94 -49.35 3.66
CA GLU A 227 -134.97 -50.21 4.85
C GLU A 227 -133.55 -50.48 5.39
N GLU A 228 -132.82 -49.51 5.97
CA GLU A 228 -131.50 -49.86 6.58
C GLU A 228 -130.93 -48.84 7.58
N GLN A 229 -131.71 -48.38 8.56
CA GLN A 229 -131.21 -47.47 9.61
C GLN A 229 -130.17 -48.13 10.55
N VAL A 230 -130.17 -49.47 10.65
CA VAL A 230 -129.28 -50.23 11.54
C VAL A 230 -127.94 -50.54 10.87
N GLU A 231 -127.89 -50.78 9.56
CA GLU A 231 -126.63 -50.92 8.83
C GLU A 231 -125.94 -49.57 8.60
N PHE A 232 -126.70 -48.48 8.44
CA PHE A 232 -126.13 -47.13 8.39
C PHE A 232 -125.36 -46.78 9.67
N LEU A 233 -125.89 -47.13 10.86
CA LEU A 233 -125.22 -46.83 12.13
C LEU A 233 -124.00 -47.73 12.38
N ALA A 234 -124.04 -48.99 11.92
CA ALA A 234 -122.90 -49.91 11.97
C ALA A 234 -121.78 -49.47 11.01
N ARG A 235 -122.12 -49.11 9.77
CA ARG A 235 -121.19 -48.59 8.76
C ARG A 235 -120.62 -47.22 9.17
N TRP A 236 -121.41 -46.34 9.78
CA TRP A 236 -120.93 -45.07 10.34
C TRP A 236 -119.97 -45.28 11.52
N LYS A 237 -120.22 -46.30 12.36
CA LYS A 237 -119.33 -46.65 13.47
C LYS A 237 -118.04 -47.31 12.98
N GLU A 238 -118.09 -48.10 11.91
CA GLU A 238 -116.94 -48.68 11.24
C GLU A 238 -116.12 -47.61 10.48
N MET A 239 -116.79 -46.61 9.89
CA MET A 239 -116.17 -45.41 9.33
C MET A 239 -115.48 -44.57 10.41
N LEU A 240 -116.15 -44.26 11.52
CA LEU A 240 -115.53 -43.57 12.65
C LEU A 240 -114.37 -44.37 13.23
N HIS A 241 -114.49 -45.70 13.29
CA HIS A 241 -113.41 -46.57 13.75
C HIS A 241 -112.22 -46.55 12.79
N SER A 242 -112.45 -46.61 11.47
CA SER A 242 -111.42 -46.53 10.43
C SER A 242 -110.74 -45.16 10.40
N LEU A 243 -111.51 -44.07 10.54
CA LEU A 243 -110.97 -42.72 10.65
C LEU A 243 -110.16 -42.55 11.95
N LEU A 244 -110.62 -43.15 13.04
CA LEU A 244 -109.91 -43.16 14.31
C LEU A 244 -108.62 -43.98 14.23
N THR A 245 -108.60 -45.16 13.59
CA THR A 245 -107.35 -45.93 13.39
C THR A 245 -106.38 -45.22 12.45
N LEU A 246 -106.87 -44.53 11.41
CA LEU A 246 -106.02 -43.70 10.53
C LEU A 246 -105.45 -42.49 11.27
N LEU A 247 -106.25 -41.81 12.08
CA LEU A 247 -105.81 -40.68 12.92
C LEU A 247 -104.89 -41.14 14.06
N THR A 248 -105.11 -42.33 14.63
CA THR A 248 -104.24 -42.91 15.66
C THR A 248 -102.92 -43.40 15.04
N SER A 249 -102.96 -43.94 13.82
CA SER A 249 -101.75 -44.26 13.04
C SER A 249 -100.98 -42.98 12.68
N ALA A 250 -101.67 -41.90 12.30
CA ALA A 250 -101.05 -40.59 12.05
C ALA A 250 -100.45 -39.99 13.33
N ALA A 251 -101.11 -40.14 14.48
CA ALA A 251 -100.57 -39.75 15.78
C ALA A 251 -99.32 -40.58 16.18
N SER A 252 -99.31 -41.90 15.88
CA SER A 252 -98.12 -42.74 16.10
C SER A 252 -96.95 -42.42 15.16
N LEU A 253 -97.23 -41.83 13.99
CA LEU A 253 -96.24 -41.29 13.05
C LEU A 253 -95.74 -39.89 13.47
N GLY A 254 -96.16 -39.37 14.62
CA GLY A 254 -95.74 -38.07 15.15
C GLY A 254 -96.34 -36.88 14.40
N LEU A 255 -97.48 -37.05 13.72
CA LEU A 255 -98.17 -36.00 13.00
C LEU A 255 -99.23 -35.34 13.91
N GLY A 256 -98.78 -34.36 14.69
CA GLY A 256 -99.58 -33.57 15.62
C GLY A 256 -98.68 -33.02 16.75
N PRO A 257 -98.99 -31.86 17.35
CA PRO A 257 -98.22 -31.33 18.47
C PRO A 257 -98.25 -32.31 19.66
N ASP A 258 -97.11 -32.43 20.34
CA ASP A 258 -96.93 -33.34 21.47
C ASP A 258 -97.87 -32.95 22.63
N LEU A 259 -98.52 -33.93 23.28
CA LEU A 259 -99.58 -33.71 24.30
C LEU A 259 -99.09 -32.96 25.56
N ASN A 260 -97.77 -32.75 25.68
CA ASN A 260 -97.14 -31.99 26.76
C ASN A 260 -97.08 -30.47 26.51
N GLU A 261 -97.51 -29.95 25.35
CA GLU A 261 -97.62 -28.50 25.09
C GLU A 261 -98.95 -27.87 25.58
N PHE A 262 -99.93 -28.67 25.98
CA PHE A 262 -101.26 -28.18 26.42
C PHE A 262 -101.47 -28.16 27.95
N GLN A 263 -100.42 -28.30 28.77
CA GLN A 263 -100.49 -28.09 30.23
C GLN A 263 -99.67 -26.88 30.65
N SER A 264 -100.35 -25.74 30.84
CA SER A 264 -99.82 -24.63 31.61
C SER A 264 -99.62 -25.06 33.07
N THR A 265 -98.37 -25.26 33.48
CA THR A 265 -97.98 -25.19 34.90
C THR A 265 -96.74 -24.32 35.02
N ASP A 266 -96.96 -23.08 35.47
CA ASP A 266 -95.95 -22.31 36.18
C ASP A 266 -95.51 -23.10 37.42
N THR A 267 -94.21 -23.34 37.60
CA THR A 267 -93.46 -22.91 38.80
C THR A 267 -92.01 -23.42 38.80
N HIS A 268 -91.11 -22.46 39.01
CA HIS A 268 -89.69 -22.46 39.36
C HIS A 268 -89.11 -23.70 40.08
N TYR A 269 -87.81 -23.98 39.87
CA TYR A 269 -86.76 -23.90 40.91
C TYR A 269 -85.34 -23.92 40.29
N VAL A 270 -84.50 -23.03 40.80
CA VAL A 270 -83.03 -23.01 40.71
C VAL A 270 -82.48 -24.12 41.61
N GLU A 271 -81.42 -24.85 41.23
CA GLU A 271 -80.21 -25.11 42.05
C GLU A 271 -79.18 -26.05 41.34
N HIS A 272 -77.92 -25.87 41.74
CA HIS A 272 -76.62 -26.28 41.20
C HIS A 272 -76.28 -27.79 41.15
N GLN A 273 -75.30 -28.18 40.30
CA GLN A 273 -73.92 -28.62 40.70
C GLN A 273 -73.02 -29.17 39.53
N VAL A 274 -71.92 -28.45 39.22
CA VAL A 274 -70.44 -28.78 39.19
C VAL A 274 -70.01 -30.27 39.00
N PRO A 275 -68.90 -30.72 38.31
CA PRO A 275 -67.46 -30.26 38.29
C PRO A 275 -66.64 -30.46 36.95
N PRO A 276 -65.27 -30.39 36.88
CA PRO A 276 -64.28 -29.51 37.55
C PRO A 276 -63.10 -28.98 36.65
N LYS A 277 -62.34 -28.00 37.21
CA LYS A 277 -60.86 -27.71 37.08
C LYS A 277 -60.28 -27.34 35.69
N GLY A 278 -59.57 -26.22 35.50
CA GLY A 278 -59.04 -25.26 36.47
C GLY A 278 -58.27 -24.08 35.84
N SER A 279 -57.78 -23.23 36.73
CA SER A 279 -56.87 -22.09 36.56
C SER A 279 -57.46 -20.78 36.00
N ARG A 280 -58.03 -20.02 36.94
CA ARG A 280 -58.29 -18.57 36.86
C ARG A 280 -56.99 -17.81 36.66
N GLN A 281 -56.99 -16.94 35.67
CA GLN A 281 -56.17 -15.74 35.60
C GLN A 281 -56.54 -14.77 36.73
N THR A 282 -55.55 -14.09 37.28
CA THR A 282 -55.73 -12.82 37.98
C THR A 282 -54.67 -11.83 37.54
N VAL A 283 -55.16 -10.62 37.25
CA VAL A 283 -54.55 -9.29 37.35
C VAL A 283 -53.42 -8.89 36.39
N SER A 284 -53.85 -8.16 35.38
CA SER A 284 -53.40 -6.81 34.98
C SER A 284 -51.98 -6.35 35.37
N ALA A 285 -51.20 -5.96 34.37
CA ALA A 285 -50.31 -4.80 34.47
C ALA A 285 -50.19 -4.09 33.11
N THR A 286 -51.03 -3.07 32.96
CA THR A 286 -50.89 -1.97 32.02
C THR A 286 -49.63 -1.18 32.35
N LEU A 287 -48.61 -1.22 31.49
CA LEU A 287 -47.63 -0.13 31.38
C LEU A 287 -47.32 0.08 29.89
N LYS A 288 -47.96 1.11 29.33
CA LYS A 288 -47.58 1.76 28.08
C LYS A 288 -46.44 2.74 28.39
N GLY A 289 -45.33 2.59 27.67
CA GLY A 289 -44.22 3.56 27.58
C GLY A 289 -43.24 3.11 26.50
N PRO A 290 -42.66 4.00 25.67
CA PRO A 290 -41.81 3.60 24.56
C PRO A 290 -40.42 3.20 25.07
N GLY A 291 -39.97 1.98 24.74
CA GLY A 291 -38.56 1.60 24.86
C GLY A 291 -38.16 0.61 25.95
N VAL A 292 -39.04 -0.27 26.43
CA VAL A 292 -38.64 -1.37 27.33
C VAL A 292 -39.00 -2.72 26.70
N ILE A 293 -37.99 -3.41 26.18
CA ILE A 293 -38.10 -4.80 25.71
C ILE A 293 -37.81 -5.70 26.93
N PRO A 294 -38.69 -6.63 27.34
CA PRO A 294 -38.35 -7.59 28.38
C PRO A 294 -37.30 -8.56 27.82
N HIS A 295 -36.11 -8.55 28.40
CA HIS A 295 -34.95 -9.25 27.84
C HIS A 295 -34.93 -10.77 28.08
N TYR A 296 -35.95 -11.36 28.71
CA TYR A 296 -36.00 -12.81 28.98
C TYR A 296 -37.46 -13.31 29.08
N ARG A 297 -37.73 -14.53 28.61
CA ARG A 297 -38.96 -15.29 28.92
C ARG A 297 -38.60 -16.53 29.75
N ILE A 298 -39.52 -16.95 30.62
CA ILE A 298 -39.38 -18.14 31.46
C ILE A 298 -39.22 -19.37 30.55
N GLY A 299 -38.05 -20.02 30.63
CA GLY A 299 -37.67 -21.19 29.81
C GLY A 299 -36.40 -21.02 28.98
N ASP A 300 -35.75 -19.85 28.98
CA ASP A 300 -34.53 -19.60 28.21
C ASP A 300 -33.26 -19.91 29.03
N LEU A 301 -32.40 -20.82 28.54
CA LEU A 301 -31.15 -21.22 29.19
C LEU A 301 -30.04 -20.20 28.93
N GLY A 302 -30.20 -18.98 29.45
CA GLY A 302 -29.13 -18.09 29.93
C GLY A 302 -27.87 -17.88 29.08
N LEU A 303 -27.90 -18.07 27.76
CA LEU A 303 -26.73 -17.91 26.88
C LEU A 303 -27.15 -17.27 25.56
N VAL A 304 -27.27 -15.94 25.56
CA VAL A 304 -27.41 -15.14 24.34
C VAL A 304 -26.23 -14.15 24.24
N PRO A 305 -25.52 -14.08 23.10
CA PRO A 305 -24.46 -13.11 22.81
C PRO A 305 -24.92 -11.65 22.87
N ARG A 306 -24.06 -10.77 23.38
CA ARG A 306 -24.28 -9.33 23.49
C ARG A 306 -24.37 -8.68 22.09
N GLN A 307 -25.38 -7.84 21.86
CA GLN A 307 -25.37 -6.85 20.77
C GLN A 307 -24.47 -5.66 21.15
N ASP A 308 -23.52 -5.33 20.29
CA ASP A 308 -22.68 -4.15 20.40
C ASP A 308 -23.52 -2.87 20.22
N VAL A 309 -23.72 -2.14 21.32
CA VAL A 309 -24.27 -0.78 21.32
C VAL A 309 -23.21 0.25 20.89
N SER A 310 -22.58 0.05 19.72
CA SER A 310 -21.57 0.97 19.18
C SER A 310 -22.13 1.98 18.17
N ASN A 311 -23.34 1.78 17.63
CA ASN A 311 -23.87 2.63 16.55
C ASN A 311 -24.88 3.73 16.96
N ALA A 312 -25.37 3.75 18.21
CA ALA A 312 -26.32 4.78 18.65
C ALA A 312 -25.66 6.06 19.18
N VAL A 313 -24.37 6.01 19.55
CA VAL A 313 -23.62 7.16 20.10
C VAL A 313 -22.91 7.96 19.00
N ALA A 314 -22.56 7.32 17.88
CA ALA A 314 -21.85 7.96 16.76
C ALA A 314 -22.71 8.99 15.98
N SER A 315 -24.04 8.81 15.93
CA SER A 315 -24.93 9.72 15.19
C SER A 315 -25.18 11.06 15.90
N LYS A 316 -25.04 11.11 17.23
CA LYS A 316 -25.20 12.35 18.02
C LYS A 316 -23.92 13.18 18.12
N ILE A 317 -22.74 12.59 17.93
CA ILE A 317 -21.45 13.32 17.99
C ILE A 317 -21.17 14.08 16.67
N LYS A 318 -21.70 13.62 15.53
CA LYS A 318 -21.48 14.24 14.21
C LYS A 318 -22.17 15.60 14.04
N MET A 319 -23.05 15.98 14.96
CA MET A 319 -23.77 17.26 14.96
C MET A 319 -23.11 18.36 15.78
N LEU A 320 -22.04 18.07 16.54
CA LEU A 320 -21.35 19.07 17.36
C LEU A 320 -20.11 19.68 16.67
N SER A 321 -19.64 19.13 15.55
CA SER A 321 -18.38 19.56 14.92
C SER A 321 -18.51 20.70 13.91
N ARG A 322 -19.70 21.30 13.74
CA ARG A 322 -19.93 22.30 12.69
C ARG A 322 -19.85 23.76 13.13
N THR A 323 -19.63 24.05 14.41
CA THR A 323 -19.61 25.43 14.93
C THR A 323 -18.56 25.67 16.01
N THR A 324 -17.27 25.42 15.75
CA THR A 324 -16.22 26.15 16.48
C THR A 324 -14.91 26.17 15.71
N LYS A 325 -14.49 27.36 15.30
CA LYS A 325 -13.13 27.68 14.85
C LYS A 325 -12.19 27.53 16.03
N LEU A 326 -11.24 26.59 16.02
CA LEU A 326 -9.92 26.74 16.64
C LEU A 326 -8.91 25.84 15.91
N GLY A 327 -7.79 26.44 15.53
CA GLY A 327 -6.59 25.77 14.99
C GLY A 327 -5.73 25.15 16.10
N PRO A 328 -4.50 24.69 15.75
CA PRO A 328 -4.01 23.35 16.09
C PRO A 328 -3.04 23.30 17.28
N ILE A 329 -2.85 22.10 17.87
CA ILE A 329 -1.69 21.80 18.73
C ILE A 329 -1.01 20.51 18.25
N GLN A 330 0.31 20.65 18.16
CA GLN A 330 1.34 19.76 17.66
C GLN A 330 1.43 18.41 18.39
N ALA A 331 1.85 17.39 17.64
CA ALA A 331 2.77 16.37 18.14
C ALA A 331 3.70 15.96 16.98
N ASN A 332 4.98 16.33 17.10
CA ASN A 332 6.08 15.77 16.31
C ASN A 332 6.25 14.28 16.64
N PRO A 333 6.67 13.47 15.66
CA PRO A 333 8.03 12.96 15.77
C PRO A 333 8.83 13.15 14.48
N ALA A 334 10.12 13.39 14.71
CA ALA A 334 11.15 13.70 13.74
C ALA A 334 11.51 12.54 12.79
N LEU A 335 12.29 12.91 11.77
CA LEU A 335 13.02 12.08 10.81
C LEU A 335 12.23 11.53 9.62
N ALA A 336 11.83 12.44 8.74
CA ALA A 336 11.91 12.17 7.30
C ALA A 336 12.15 13.48 6.52
N LYS A 337 13.13 13.43 5.61
CA LYS A 337 13.37 14.35 4.48
C LYS A 337 14.19 15.60 4.76
N ASP A 338 15.50 15.39 4.90
CA ASP A 338 16.45 16.23 4.16
C ASP A 338 16.43 15.83 2.68
N LEU A 339 16.78 16.80 1.82
CA LEU A 339 16.82 16.79 0.35
C LEU A 339 15.53 17.30 -0.32
N LEU A 340 15.48 18.61 -0.54
CA LEU A 340 15.33 19.23 -1.87
C LEU A 340 15.10 20.75 -1.72
N THR A 341 16.18 21.52 -1.79
CA THR A 341 16.14 22.90 -2.32
C THR A 341 17.39 23.14 -3.19
N PRO A 342 17.23 23.75 -4.39
CA PRO A 342 18.35 24.06 -5.27
C PRO A 342 18.92 25.43 -4.90
N SER A 343 20.16 25.47 -4.41
CA SER A 343 20.94 26.70 -4.36
C SER A 343 21.52 26.99 -5.73
N GLN A 344 21.08 28.12 -6.30
CA GLN A 344 21.79 28.83 -7.34
C GLN A 344 23.10 29.38 -6.78
N ASP A 345 24.23 29.03 -7.38
CA ASP A 345 25.33 29.98 -7.51
C ASP A 345 26.25 29.58 -8.68
N GLY A 346 26.40 30.50 -9.62
CA GLY A 346 27.17 30.32 -10.86
C GLY A 346 27.68 31.67 -11.37
N LYS A 347 28.35 32.43 -10.49
CA LYS A 347 28.99 33.70 -10.84
C LYS A 347 30.34 33.43 -11.52
N VAL A 348 30.33 33.44 -12.85
CA VAL A 348 31.53 33.33 -13.69
C VAL A 348 32.39 34.59 -13.52
N ARG A 349 33.54 34.42 -12.89
CA ARG A 349 34.61 35.43 -12.76
C ARG A 349 35.37 35.50 -14.09
N LYS A 350 35.11 36.57 -14.86
CA LYS A 350 35.88 36.94 -16.05
C LYS A 350 37.34 37.25 -15.67
N GLN A 351 38.29 36.45 -16.13
CA GLN A 351 39.70 36.85 -16.20
C GLN A 351 39.95 37.51 -17.57
N LYS A 352 40.59 38.68 -17.52
CA LYS A 352 41.06 39.45 -18.67
C LYS A 352 42.30 38.77 -19.26
N ALA A 353 42.26 38.45 -20.55
CA ALA A 353 43.45 38.13 -21.34
C ALA A 353 43.67 39.25 -22.37
N LEU A 354 44.91 39.74 -22.44
CA LEU A 354 45.45 40.70 -23.41
C LEU A 354 45.83 39.98 -24.74
N PRO A 355 46.10 40.71 -25.84
CA PRO A 355 45.87 40.22 -27.21
C PRO A 355 47.10 39.69 -27.97
N GLU A 356 46.78 39.00 -29.07
CA GLU A 356 47.48 38.80 -30.37
C GLU A 356 48.93 38.31 -30.43
N ILE A 357 49.16 37.20 -31.17
CA ILE A 357 50.08 37.15 -32.32
C ILE A 357 49.61 36.09 -33.33
N SER A 358 49.40 36.49 -34.58
CA SER A 358 49.15 35.64 -35.76
C SER A 358 50.47 35.05 -36.30
N PRO A 359 50.48 33.86 -36.91
CA PRO A 359 51.51 33.53 -37.89
C PRO A 359 50.92 33.51 -39.30
N THR A 360 51.38 34.46 -40.09
CA THR A 360 51.28 34.48 -41.56
C THR A 360 52.00 33.29 -42.17
N SER A 361 51.37 32.74 -43.21
CA SER A 361 51.91 31.93 -44.30
C SER A 361 53.39 32.18 -44.64
N THR A 362 54.19 31.11 -44.81
CA THR A 362 55.20 31.03 -45.88
C THR A 362 55.49 29.57 -46.24
N SER A 363 55.62 29.36 -47.54
CA SER A 363 55.97 28.16 -48.27
C SER A 363 57.30 27.53 -47.87
N ASN A 364 57.41 26.21 -48.04
CA ASN A 364 58.33 25.60 -49.01
C ASN A 364 58.28 24.06 -48.90
N GLY A 365 57.52 23.43 -49.79
CA GLY A 365 57.79 22.06 -50.18
C GLY A 365 58.90 22.08 -51.22
N LEU A 366 60.08 21.55 -50.86
CA LEU A 366 61.12 21.26 -51.83
C LEU A 366 61.56 19.80 -51.65
N VAL A 367 61.25 19.05 -52.71
CA VAL A 367 61.77 17.77 -53.14
C VAL A 367 63.29 17.69 -52.94
N MET A 368 63.82 16.55 -52.47
CA MET A 368 65.03 15.95 -53.03
C MET A 368 65.29 14.53 -52.51
N ALA A 369 65.54 13.68 -53.49
CA ALA A 369 66.04 12.32 -53.49
C ALA A 369 67.15 11.98 -52.47
N LYS A 370 67.10 10.75 -51.96
CA LYS A 370 68.13 9.73 -52.20
C LYS A 370 67.60 8.32 -51.94
#